data_AF-A0A425DGC0-F1
#
_entry.id   AF-A0A425DGC0-F1
#
_cell.length_a   1.000
_cell.length_b   1.000
_cell.length_c   1.000
_cell.angle_alpha   90.00
_cell.angle_beta   90.00
_cell.angle_gamma   90.00
#
_symmetry.space_group_name_H-M   'P 1'
#
loop_
_entity.id
_entity.type
_entity.pdbx_description
1 polymer ?
#
loop_
_entity_poly.entity_id
_entity_poly.type
_entity_poly.pdbx_seq_one_letter_code
_entity_poly.pdbx_strand_id
1 'polypeptide(L)'
;FQIFDCTAMLLRRAAATGSSKLLGRTALQSIVRSRYFSDDVFSAPREGMDYDVLLVGAGPASLSAAIRIKQLGLEKGTDLSVCVVEKGAEVGSHIVSGNVFEPRALNELIPDWKEKGAPLDTPVSDDRFLIISKDGSWKLPNFLLPPQQVQYIRVLGKLTRWLGAQAEELGVEIYPGFSASEVLYREDGGVRGIATRDVGINKDGTPKETFARGMELRARVTLFGEGCRGSCSEEVMGKFNLRQHVQPQTLVQHTLGWPLQSSLLDKTFGGSFLYHMDDDLVQIGLVGGYHAIPKLTFPGGALIGCSAGFLNSIKIKGSHTAMKSGMLAAEAAYAALTSTGLEAVAVAFILNGLEPWTLGNDKPDSAKTKPAKDFMPIDYPKPDGVLTFDLLSNLQRSGTNHADQPSHLRIKAGKEGVPSTESFPVFAGPEQRFCPAKVYEYTDGSEAGTAILIHGMQQTVVDTSRCVGANGVPQLVINAQNCVHCKCCSIKMPQEYINWTVPEGGGGPA
;
A
#
# COMPACT_ATOMS: atom_id res chain seq x y z
N PHE A 1 12.83 -41.18 -7.83
CA PHE A 1 14.15 -41.53 -8.41
C PHE A 1 13.97 -42.13 -9.81
N GLN A 2 14.02 -41.32 -10.89
CA GLN A 2 14.34 -41.78 -12.28
C GLN A 2 14.32 -40.69 -13.38
N ILE A 3 14.06 -39.41 -13.08
CA ILE A 3 13.96 -38.33 -14.10
C ILE A 3 15.23 -37.44 -14.17
N PHE A 4 16.21 -37.62 -13.27
CA PHE A 4 17.35 -36.70 -13.11
C PHE A 4 18.59 -36.95 -14.01
N ASP A 5 18.62 -38.01 -14.83
CA ASP A 5 19.87 -38.47 -15.48
C ASP A 5 20.13 -37.86 -16.89
N CYS A 6 19.10 -37.35 -17.57
CA CYS A 6 19.23 -36.86 -18.95
C CYS A 6 20.16 -35.63 -19.09
N THR A 7 20.17 -34.73 -18.10
CA THR A 7 20.96 -33.49 -18.15
C THR A 7 22.47 -33.76 -17.99
N ALA A 8 22.83 -34.79 -17.22
CA ALA A 8 24.23 -35.19 -17.01
C ALA A 8 24.85 -35.83 -18.27
N MET A 9 24.06 -36.58 -19.06
CA MET A 9 24.53 -37.18 -20.32
C MET A 9 24.87 -36.14 -21.39
N LEU A 10 24.08 -35.06 -21.52
CA LEU A 10 24.32 -34.01 -22.51
C LEU A 10 25.64 -33.26 -22.27
N LEU A 11 25.93 -32.92 -21.01
CA LEU A 11 27.19 -32.26 -20.64
C LEU A 11 28.42 -33.16 -20.84
N ARG A 12 28.28 -34.48 -20.66
CA ARG A 12 29.37 -35.43 -20.94
C ARG A 12 29.67 -35.58 -22.44
N ARG A 13 28.68 -35.43 -23.33
CA ARG A 13 28.91 -35.43 -24.79
C ARG A 13 29.62 -34.17 -25.27
N ALA A 14 29.31 -33.00 -24.72
CA ALA A 14 30.00 -31.74 -25.07
C ALA A 14 31.50 -31.75 -24.71
N ALA A 15 31.90 -32.53 -23.69
CA ALA A 15 33.30 -32.68 -23.28
C ALA A 15 34.12 -33.64 -24.18
N ALA A 16 33.48 -34.39 -25.08
CA ALA A 16 34.14 -35.40 -25.93
C ALA A 16 34.54 -34.89 -27.33
N THR A 17 33.97 -33.76 -27.79
CA THR A 17 34.34 -33.12 -29.04
C THR A 17 35.43 -32.07 -28.80
N GLY A 18 36.67 -32.42 -29.13
CA GLY A 18 37.86 -31.64 -28.78
C GLY A 18 37.91 -30.23 -29.39
N SER A 19 37.67 -29.21 -28.56
CA SER A 19 38.14 -27.83 -28.76
C SER A 19 38.15 -27.06 -27.44
N SER A 20 38.97 -27.52 -26.50
CA SER A 20 39.19 -26.87 -25.20
C SER A 20 40.39 -25.91 -25.25
N LYS A 21 40.15 -24.66 -25.67
CA LYS A 21 41.00 -23.53 -25.28
C LYS A 21 40.18 -22.47 -24.56
N LEU A 22 40.65 -22.11 -23.36
CA LEU A 22 40.26 -20.94 -22.58
C LEU A 22 38.78 -20.80 -22.17
N LEU A 23 38.33 -21.67 -21.25
CA LEU A 23 37.43 -21.26 -20.16
C LEU A 23 37.76 -22.09 -18.91
N GLY A 24 38.21 -21.42 -17.86
CA GLY A 24 38.77 -22.08 -16.67
C GLY A 24 37.71 -22.86 -15.88
N ARG A 25 38.06 -24.09 -15.46
CA ARG A 25 37.22 -24.94 -14.60
C ARG A 25 36.72 -24.24 -13.32
N THR A 26 37.49 -23.28 -12.81
CA THR A 26 37.16 -22.43 -11.66
C THR A 26 35.96 -21.49 -11.90
N ALA A 27 35.79 -20.92 -13.09
CA ALA A 27 34.69 -19.99 -13.38
C ALA A 27 33.34 -20.72 -13.50
N LEU A 28 33.32 -21.90 -14.12
CA LEU A 28 32.15 -22.76 -14.14
C LEU A 28 31.80 -23.29 -12.75
N GLN A 29 32.80 -23.64 -11.92
CA GLN A 29 32.55 -24.05 -10.55
C GLN A 29 32.02 -22.92 -9.65
N SER A 30 32.44 -21.66 -9.84
CA SER A 30 31.89 -20.54 -9.05
C SER A 30 30.48 -20.15 -9.47
N ILE A 31 30.17 -20.11 -10.78
CA ILE A 31 28.81 -19.81 -11.30
C ILE A 31 27.82 -20.92 -10.90
N VAL A 32 28.27 -22.19 -10.90
CA VAL A 32 27.46 -23.30 -10.41
C VAL A 32 27.29 -23.20 -8.89
N ARG A 33 28.37 -22.97 -8.11
CA ARG A 33 28.25 -22.80 -6.65
C ARG A 33 27.33 -21.64 -6.25
N SER A 34 27.40 -20.47 -6.90
CA SER A 34 26.58 -19.33 -6.50
C SER A 34 25.09 -19.55 -6.72
N ARG A 35 24.70 -20.21 -7.82
CA ARG A 35 23.29 -20.58 -8.07
C ARG A 35 22.79 -21.69 -7.15
N TYR A 36 23.62 -22.70 -6.86
CA TYR A 36 23.24 -23.76 -5.91
C TYR A 36 23.19 -23.25 -4.46
N PHE A 37 23.98 -22.24 -4.08
CA PHE A 37 23.87 -21.59 -2.77
C PHE A 37 22.67 -20.62 -2.67
N SER A 38 22.30 -19.92 -3.75
CA SER A 38 21.20 -18.95 -3.68
C SER A 38 19.85 -19.63 -3.43
N ASP A 39 19.54 -20.70 -4.18
CA ASP A 39 18.21 -21.32 -4.14
C ASP A 39 17.97 -22.08 -2.80
N ASP A 40 19.03 -22.59 -2.18
CA ASP A 40 19.00 -23.29 -0.88
C ASP A 40 18.66 -22.33 0.27
N VAL A 41 19.25 -21.13 0.26
CA VAL A 41 19.04 -20.11 1.31
C VAL A 41 17.64 -19.48 1.25
N PHE A 42 17.07 -19.26 0.05
CA PHE A 42 15.68 -18.79 -0.10
C PHE A 42 14.62 -19.88 0.10
N SER A 43 15.02 -21.16 0.14
CA SER A 43 14.12 -22.28 0.49
C SER A 43 14.28 -22.76 1.93
N ALA A 44 15.22 -22.17 2.69
CA ALA A 44 15.41 -22.44 4.11
C ALA A 44 14.10 -22.24 4.91
N PRO A 45 13.81 -23.11 5.91
CA PRO A 45 12.69 -22.95 6.81
C PRO A 45 12.68 -21.57 7.48
N ARG A 46 11.50 -20.97 7.57
CA ARG A 46 11.26 -19.76 8.36
C ARG A 46 11.02 -20.16 9.82
N GLU A 47 11.53 -19.36 10.76
CA GLU A 47 11.03 -19.43 12.13
C GLU A 47 9.55 -19.01 12.17
N GLY A 48 8.78 -19.49 13.15
CA GLY A 48 7.35 -19.29 13.17
C GLY A 48 6.78 -19.07 14.57
N MET A 49 5.81 -18.17 14.66
CA MET A 49 5.00 -17.92 15.87
C MET A 49 3.53 -18.17 15.54
N ASP A 50 2.80 -18.75 16.49
CA ASP A 50 1.38 -19.09 16.35
C ASP A 50 0.54 -18.24 17.32
N TYR A 51 -0.54 -17.63 16.81
CA TYR A 51 -1.47 -16.76 17.53
C TYR A 51 -2.94 -17.19 17.31
N ASP A 52 -3.88 -16.67 18.10
CA ASP A 52 -5.31 -16.82 17.84
C ASP A 52 -5.75 -15.83 16.74
N VAL A 53 -5.36 -14.56 16.87
CA VAL A 53 -5.65 -13.51 15.90
C VAL A 53 -4.39 -12.79 15.46
N LEU A 54 -4.21 -12.69 14.14
CA LEU A 54 -3.20 -11.85 13.50
C LEU A 54 -3.86 -10.70 12.75
N LEU A 55 -3.28 -9.51 12.83
CA LEU A 55 -3.74 -8.33 12.12
C LEU A 55 -2.61 -7.72 11.29
N VAL A 56 -2.89 -7.48 10.01
CA VAL A 56 -1.91 -6.97 9.04
C VAL A 56 -2.11 -5.47 8.83
N GLY A 57 -1.14 -4.67 9.29
CA GLY A 57 -1.12 -3.20 9.28
C GLY A 57 -1.68 -2.60 10.58
N ALA A 58 -0.95 -1.72 11.25
CA ALA A 58 -1.37 -1.04 12.50
C ALA A 58 -2.16 0.26 12.21
N GLY A 59 -3.13 0.19 11.29
CA GLY A 59 -4.07 1.28 11.04
C GLY A 59 -5.21 1.32 12.08
N PRO A 60 -6.03 2.40 12.12
CA PRO A 60 -7.14 2.53 13.05
C PRO A 60 -8.14 1.36 13.04
N ALA A 61 -8.33 0.66 11.91
CA ALA A 61 -9.17 -0.53 11.84
C ALA A 61 -8.59 -1.69 12.68
N SER A 62 -7.33 -2.05 12.42
CA SER A 62 -6.66 -3.16 13.10
C SER A 62 -6.48 -2.89 14.58
N LEU A 63 -6.04 -1.69 14.97
CA LEU A 63 -5.87 -1.35 16.38
C LEU A 63 -7.22 -1.39 17.11
N SER A 64 -8.31 -0.93 16.49
CA SER A 64 -9.66 -1.06 17.07
C SER A 64 -10.10 -2.52 17.20
N ALA A 65 -9.78 -3.37 16.23
CA ALA A 65 -10.06 -4.80 16.31
C ALA A 65 -9.25 -5.48 17.43
N ALA A 66 -7.96 -5.20 17.54
CA ALA A 66 -7.08 -5.76 18.56
C ALA A 66 -7.52 -5.38 19.98
N ILE A 67 -7.80 -4.09 20.21
CA ILE A 67 -8.38 -3.58 21.47
C ILE A 67 -9.69 -4.30 21.78
N ARG A 68 -10.61 -4.40 20.81
CA ARG A 68 -11.92 -5.01 21.03
C ARG A 68 -11.83 -6.52 21.33
N ILE A 69 -10.89 -7.25 20.72
CA ILE A 69 -10.63 -8.67 21.03
C ILE A 69 -10.18 -8.83 22.49
N LYS A 70 -9.22 -8.02 22.95
CA LYS A 70 -8.75 -8.08 24.34
C LYS A 70 -9.82 -7.64 25.34
N GLN A 71 -10.61 -6.61 25.04
CA GLN A 71 -11.79 -6.23 25.83
C GLN A 71 -12.79 -7.40 25.98
N LEU A 72 -13.17 -8.05 24.88
CA LEU A 72 -14.07 -9.21 24.90
C LEU A 72 -13.48 -10.38 25.72
N GLY A 73 -12.16 -10.57 25.66
CA GLY A 73 -11.45 -11.56 26.47
C GLY A 73 -11.54 -11.28 27.96
N LEU A 74 -11.31 -10.03 28.37
CA LEU A 74 -11.47 -9.56 29.76
C LEU A 74 -12.94 -9.68 30.23
N GLU A 75 -13.90 -9.29 29.39
CA GLU A 75 -15.35 -9.39 29.68
C GLU A 75 -15.81 -10.84 29.94
N LYS A 76 -15.19 -11.83 29.28
CA LYS A 76 -15.64 -13.23 29.27
C LYS A 76 -14.67 -14.22 29.93
N GLY A 77 -13.55 -13.73 30.48
CA GLY A 77 -12.56 -14.56 31.16
C GLY A 77 -11.76 -15.50 30.24
N THR A 78 -11.47 -15.09 29.00
CA THR A 78 -10.58 -15.83 28.10
C THR A 78 -9.41 -14.96 27.66
N ASP A 79 -8.20 -15.51 27.62
CA ASP A 79 -7.07 -14.83 26.98
C ASP A 79 -6.86 -15.40 25.57
N LEU A 80 -6.93 -14.51 24.57
CA LEU A 80 -6.60 -14.83 23.18
C LEU A 80 -5.31 -14.10 22.83
N SER A 81 -4.40 -14.81 22.17
CA SER A 81 -3.14 -14.25 21.68
C SER A 81 -3.39 -13.39 20.44
N VAL A 82 -2.96 -12.11 20.48
CA VAL A 82 -3.26 -11.12 19.44
C VAL A 82 -1.98 -10.43 18.98
N CYS A 83 -1.66 -10.58 17.69
CA CYS A 83 -0.49 -10.00 17.04
C CYS A 83 -0.91 -8.93 16.01
N VAL A 84 -0.24 -7.77 16.00
CA VAL A 84 -0.38 -6.73 14.97
C VAL A 84 0.98 -6.50 14.31
N VAL A 85 1.10 -6.68 12.99
CA VAL A 85 2.31 -6.27 12.25
C VAL A 85 2.13 -4.93 11.56
N GLU A 86 3.17 -4.10 11.58
CA GLU A 86 3.23 -2.85 10.82
C GLU A 86 4.54 -2.75 10.05
N LYS A 87 4.45 -2.33 8.79
CA LYS A 87 5.61 -2.11 7.92
C LYS A 87 6.44 -0.90 8.36
N GLY A 88 5.79 0.15 8.85
CA GLY A 88 6.46 1.37 9.32
C GLY A 88 7.34 1.13 10.53
N ALA A 89 8.43 1.89 10.62
CA ALA A 89 9.42 1.79 11.69
C ALA A 89 8.79 2.01 13.08
N GLU A 90 7.70 2.78 13.12
CA GLU A 90 6.83 2.94 14.27
C GLU A 90 5.37 2.90 13.82
N VAL A 91 4.45 2.56 14.74
CA VAL A 91 3.01 2.80 14.55
C VAL A 91 2.78 4.27 14.20
N GLY A 92 1.91 4.55 13.22
CA GLY A 92 1.56 5.91 12.82
C GLY A 92 2.49 6.59 11.81
N SER A 93 3.74 6.15 11.64
CA SER A 93 4.72 6.71 10.66
C SER A 93 4.20 6.73 9.22
N HIS A 94 3.46 5.70 8.82
CA HIS A 94 2.90 5.55 7.47
C HIS A 94 1.46 6.08 7.32
N ILE A 95 0.91 6.76 8.33
CA ILE A 95 -0.49 7.21 8.35
C ILE A 95 -0.61 8.63 7.78
N VAL A 96 -1.09 8.73 6.54
CA VAL A 96 -1.37 10.00 5.87
C VAL A 96 -2.89 10.21 5.74
N SER A 97 -3.40 11.28 6.34
CA SER A 97 -4.80 11.72 6.17
C SER A 97 -4.98 13.16 6.63
N GLY A 98 -5.82 13.93 5.92
CA GLY A 98 -6.32 15.24 6.38
C GLY A 98 -7.29 15.15 7.57
N ASN A 99 -7.89 13.97 7.79
CA ASN A 99 -8.67 13.56 8.95
C ASN A 99 -9.37 14.66 9.78
N VAL A 100 -10.58 15.05 9.33
CA VAL A 100 -11.64 15.49 10.23
C VAL A 100 -12.26 14.25 10.88
N PHE A 101 -11.92 14.01 12.14
CA PHE A 101 -12.27 12.80 12.88
C PHE A 101 -13.71 12.87 13.43
N GLU A 102 -14.50 11.84 13.17
CA GLU A 102 -15.82 11.66 13.79
C GLU A 102 -15.70 10.66 14.95
N PRO A 103 -15.89 11.08 16.21
CA PRO A 103 -15.52 10.30 17.39
C PRO A 103 -16.44 9.11 17.66
N ARG A 104 -17.50 8.90 16.89
CA ARG A 104 -18.55 7.91 17.16
C ARG A 104 -18.02 6.50 17.44
N ALA A 105 -17.08 6.01 16.66
CA ALA A 105 -16.49 4.69 16.86
C ALA A 105 -15.49 4.65 18.04
N LEU A 106 -14.79 5.76 18.32
CA LEU A 106 -13.91 5.87 19.48
C LEU A 106 -14.70 5.93 20.79
N ASN A 107 -15.81 6.67 20.82
CA ASN A 107 -16.75 6.70 21.95
C ASN A 107 -17.33 5.33 22.27
N GLU A 108 -17.42 4.43 21.28
CA GLU A 108 -17.89 3.06 21.46
C GLU A 108 -16.77 2.13 21.97
N LEU A 109 -15.54 2.31 21.45
CA LEU A 109 -14.39 1.47 21.78
C LEU A 109 -13.74 1.83 23.13
N ILE A 110 -13.57 3.12 23.41
CA ILE A 110 -12.90 3.66 24.61
C ILE A 110 -13.72 4.89 25.07
N PRO A 111 -14.84 4.72 25.80
CA PRO A 111 -15.73 5.82 26.16
C PRO A 111 -15.05 6.94 26.96
N ASP A 112 -14.02 6.58 27.73
CA ASP A 112 -13.18 7.40 28.61
C ASP A 112 -11.93 7.97 27.89
N TRP A 113 -11.89 7.96 26.55
CA TRP A 113 -10.71 8.39 25.77
C TRP A 113 -10.16 9.77 26.13
N LYS A 114 -11.01 10.69 26.61
CA LYS A 114 -10.61 12.03 27.06
C LYS A 114 -9.73 11.98 28.30
N GLU A 115 -10.10 11.14 29.27
CA GLU A 115 -9.40 10.97 30.54
C GLU A 115 -8.09 10.20 30.32
N LYS A 116 -8.10 9.25 29.38
CA LYS A 116 -6.92 8.55 28.84
C LYS A 116 -6.05 9.39 27.90
N GLY A 117 -6.29 10.69 27.78
CA GLY A 117 -5.45 11.63 27.04
C GLY A 117 -5.37 11.38 25.53
N ALA A 118 -6.44 10.89 24.90
CA ALA A 118 -6.43 10.71 23.46
C ALA A 118 -6.25 12.07 22.75
N PRO A 119 -5.39 12.13 21.70
CA PRO A 119 -4.93 13.39 21.11
C PRO A 119 -6.00 14.01 20.19
N LEU A 120 -7.13 14.48 20.74
CA LEU A 120 -8.28 15.05 20.02
C LEU A 120 -8.69 16.38 20.64
N ASP A 121 -7.76 17.34 20.58
CA ASP A 121 -7.84 18.60 21.34
C ASP A 121 -8.64 19.68 20.59
N THR A 122 -8.68 19.62 19.26
CA THR A 122 -9.19 20.66 18.36
C THR A 122 -10.62 20.35 17.84
N PRO A 123 -11.71 20.78 18.51
CA PRO A 123 -13.07 20.58 18.00
C PRO A 123 -13.35 21.47 16.77
N VAL A 124 -14.05 20.94 15.78
CA VAL A 124 -14.51 21.71 14.61
C VAL A 124 -15.58 22.73 15.03
N SER A 125 -15.28 24.01 14.85
CA SER A 125 -16.16 25.13 15.22
C SER A 125 -17.01 25.69 14.06
N ASP A 126 -16.55 25.57 12.82
CA ASP A 126 -17.24 26.01 11.60
C ASP A 126 -16.90 25.07 10.43
N ASP A 127 -17.85 24.89 9.51
CA ASP A 127 -17.72 24.05 8.31
C ASP A 127 -18.10 24.88 7.06
N ARG A 128 -17.25 24.83 6.03
CA ARG A 128 -17.33 25.68 4.84
C ARG A 128 -16.99 24.89 3.59
N PHE A 129 -18.02 24.58 2.80
CA PHE A 129 -17.84 24.04 1.46
C PHE A 129 -17.71 25.19 0.46
N LEU A 130 -16.62 25.19 -0.31
CA LEU A 130 -16.32 26.23 -1.30
C LEU A 130 -16.37 25.65 -2.72
N ILE A 131 -17.01 26.38 -3.63
CA ILE A 131 -16.86 26.24 -5.07
C ILE A 131 -15.82 27.27 -5.50
N ILE A 132 -14.78 26.84 -6.23
CA ILE A 132 -13.61 27.68 -6.53
C ILE A 132 -13.49 27.88 -8.04
N SER A 133 -13.31 29.12 -8.47
CA SER A 133 -12.88 29.48 -9.83
C SER A 133 -11.46 30.04 -9.79
N LYS A 134 -10.89 30.31 -10.97
CA LYS A 134 -9.56 30.93 -11.10
C LYS A 134 -9.45 32.26 -10.34
N ASP A 135 -10.53 33.06 -10.33
CA ASP A 135 -10.52 34.46 -9.91
C ASP A 135 -11.33 34.71 -8.62
N GLY A 136 -11.87 33.67 -7.97
CA GLY A 136 -12.67 33.81 -6.74
C GLY A 136 -13.35 32.52 -6.28
N SER A 137 -13.94 32.54 -5.08
CA SER A 137 -14.64 31.40 -4.47
C SER A 137 -15.99 31.78 -3.87
N TRP A 138 -16.93 30.83 -3.86
CA TRP A 138 -18.27 31.00 -3.31
C TRP A 138 -18.55 29.92 -2.26
N LYS A 139 -19.07 30.31 -1.09
CA LYS A 139 -19.51 29.38 -0.04
C LYS A 139 -20.86 28.77 -0.42
N LEU A 140 -20.94 27.44 -0.41
CA LEU A 140 -22.22 26.73 -0.52
C LEU A 140 -22.99 26.89 0.82
N PRO A 141 -24.29 27.27 0.80
CA PRO A 141 -25.08 27.39 2.03
C PRO A 141 -25.14 26.09 2.82
N ASN A 142 -24.85 26.14 4.13
CA ASN A 142 -24.71 24.94 4.97
C ASN A 142 -25.98 24.07 5.04
N PHE A 143 -27.17 24.60 4.76
CA PHE A 143 -28.42 23.82 4.75
C PHE A 143 -28.54 22.85 3.55
N LEU A 144 -27.68 22.99 2.53
CA LEU A 144 -27.58 22.04 1.41
C LEU A 144 -26.65 20.85 1.70
N LEU A 145 -26.00 20.85 2.87
CA LEU A 145 -25.05 19.82 3.28
C LEU A 145 -25.69 18.82 4.27
N PRO A 146 -25.25 17.55 4.28
CA PRO A 146 -25.71 16.60 5.29
C PRO A 146 -25.37 17.07 6.72
N PRO A 147 -26.25 16.87 7.71
CA PRO A 147 -25.96 17.20 9.09
C PRO A 147 -24.72 16.44 9.60
N GLN A 148 -23.92 17.12 10.41
CA GLN A 148 -22.67 16.62 10.97
C GLN A 148 -22.75 16.56 12.50
N GLN A 149 -22.05 15.58 13.09
CA GLN A 149 -21.82 15.53 14.53
C GLN A 149 -20.60 16.38 14.93
N VAL A 150 -20.36 16.54 16.23
CA VAL A 150 -19.11 17.10 16.74
C VAL A 150 -17.94 16.29 16.20
N GLN A 151 -16.95 16.99 15.66
CA GLN A 151 -15.76 16.42 15.01
C GLN A 151 -14.51 17.07 15.58
N TYR A 152 -13.36 16.44 15.35
CA TYR A 152 -12.06 16.95 15.78
C TYR A 152 -11.09 16.98 14.60
N ILE A 153 -10.28 18.02 14.48
CA ILE A 153 -9.24 18.13 13.46
C ILE A 153 -7.95 17.53 14.05
N ARG A 154 -7.37 16.50 13.42
CA ARG A 154 -6.11 15.93 13.91
C ARG A 154 -5.31 15.15 12.88
N VAL A 155 -3.99 15.32 12.94
CA VAL A 155 -2.99 14.40 12.39
C VAL A 155 -3.27 12.97 12.85
N LEU A 156 -3.83 12.15 11.95
CA LEU A 156 -4.30 10.80 12.27
C LEU A 156 -3.18 9.88 12.79
N GLY A 157 -1.93 10.08 12.37
CA GLY A 157 -0.78 9.34 12.89
C GLY A 157 -0.58 9.48 14.41
N LYS A 158 -0.87 10.65 15.01
CA LYS A 158 -0.83 10.84 16.48
C LYS A 158 -1.90 10.00 17.17
N LEU A 159 -3.12 9.96 16.64
CA LEU A 159 -4.20 9.14 17.18
C LEU A 159 -3.91 7.63 17.01
N THR A 160 -3.34 7.22 15.88
CA THR A 160 -2.95 5.82 15.64
C THR A 160 -1.85 5.37 16.60
N ARG A 161 -0.85 6.22 16.90
CA ARG A 161 0.15 5.95 17.96
C ARG A 161 -0.49 5.74 19.34
N TRP A 162 -1.40 6.63 19.72
CA TRP A 162 -2.14 6.49 20.99
C TRP A 162 -2.99 5.22 21.05
N LEU A 163 -3.68 4.86 19.95
CA LEU A 163 -4.39 3.57 19.85
C LEU A 163 -3.44 2.37 19.94
N GLY A 164 -2.19 2.50 19.46
CA GLY A 164 -1.15 1.49 19.63
C GLY A 164 -0.85 1.24 21.11
N ALA A 165 -0.54 2.31 21.85
CA ALA A 165 -0.28 2.23 23.29
C ALA A 165 -1.48 1.66 24.08
N GLN A 166 -2.72 2.00 23.70
CA GLN A 166 -3.93 1.44 24.32
C GLN A 166 -4.14 -0.05 23.99
N ALA A 167 -3.64 -0.55 22.86
CA ALA A 167 -3.64 -1.96 22.53
C ALA A 167 -2.55 -2.72 23.29
N GLU A 168 -1.33 -2.16 23.38
CA GLU A 168 -0.21 -2.73 24.14
C GLU A 168 -0.53 -2.82 25.64
N GLU A 169 -1.20 -1.82 26.22
CA GLU A 169 -1.70 -1.83 27.61
C GLU A 169 -2.66 -3.00 27.88
N LEU A 170 -3.38 -3.48 26.85
CA LEU A 170 -4.27 -4.65 26.90
C LEU A 170 -3.57 -5.98 26.56
N GLY A 171 -2.25 -5.99 26.40
CA GLY A 171 -1.46 -7.18 26.07
C GLY A 171 -1.57 -7.62 24.62
N VAL A 172 -1.75 -6.68 23.68
CA VAL A 172 -1.57 -6.93 22.24
C VAL A 172 -0.10 -6.82 21.89
N GLU A 173 0.43 -7.81 21.16
CA GLU A 173 1.81 -7.78 20.67
C GLU A 173 1.88 -7.01 19.35
N ILE A 174 2.54 -5.85 19.34
CA ILE A 174 2.70 -5.01 18.14
C ILE A 174 4.14 -5.06 17.64
N TYR A 175 4.29 -5.39 16.36
CA TYR A 175 5.57 -5.54 15.66
C TYR A 175 5.71 -4.49 14.55
N PRO A 176 6.16 -3.26 14.87
CA PRO A 176 6.54 -2.27 13.87
C PRO A 176 7.87 -2.66 13.20
N GLY A 177 8.06 -2.27 11.94
CA GLY A 177 9.18 -2.70 11.11
C GLY A 177 9.02 -4.12 10.52
N PHE A 178 7.84 -4.75 10.60
CA PHE A 178 7.58 -6.08 10.05
C PHE A 178 6.61 -6.01 8.87
N SER A 179 7.19 -5.97 7.66
CA SER A 179 6.45 -6.04 6.39
C SER A 179 5.86 -7.44 6.14
N ALA A 180 4.54 -7.62 6.18
CA ALA A 180 3.92 -8.82 5.63
C ALA A 180 4.10 -8.86 4.10
N SER A 181 4.72 -9.93 3.57
CA SER A 181 5.10 -10.04 2.15
C SER A 181 4.45 -11.21 1.41
N GLU A 182 4.07 -12.27 2.12
CA GLU A 182 3.46 -13.48 1.56
C GLU A 182 2.28 -13.90 2.44
N VAL A 183 1.18 -14.35 1.83
CA VAL A 183 0.06 -14.96 2.58
C VAL A 183 0.28 -16.47 2.68
N LEU A 184 0.22 -16.99 3.89
CA LEU A 184 0.32 -18.41 4.16
C LEU A 184 -1.05 -19.06 4.05
N TYR A 185 -1.11 -20.25 3.47
CA TYR A 185 -2.35 -21.02 3.32
C TYR A 185 -2.24 -22.39 3.98
N ARG A 186 -3.39 -22.91 4.42
CA ARG A 186 -3.58 -24.29 4.90
C ARG A 186 -3.83 -25.21 3.71
N GLU A 187 -3.78 -26.52 3.96
CA GLU A 187 -4.08 -27.55 2.94
C GLU A 187 -5.53 -27.47 2.43
N ASP A 188 -6.47 -27.01 3.26
CA ASP A 188 -7.87 -26.73 2.89
C ASP A 188 -8.04 -25.47 2.01
N GLY A 189 -6.95 -24.75 1.71
CA GLY A 189 -6.93 -23.52 0.93
C GLY A 189 -7.23 -22.23 1.71
N GLY A 190 -7.64 -22.33 2.98
CA GLY A 190 -7.87 -21.19 3.86
C GLY A 190 -6.60 -20.49 4.31
N VAL A 191 -6.71 -19.24 4.76
CA VAL A 191 -5.58 -18.46 5.25
C VAL A 191 -5.06 -19.05 6.56
N ARG A 192 -3.74 -19.26 6.62
CA ARG A 192 -2.99 -19.68 7.80
C ARG A 192 -2.32 -18.50 8.52
N GLY A 193 -2.05 -17.39 7.83
CA GLY A 193 -1.31 -16.25 8.36
C GLY A 193 -0.53 -15.53 7.27
N ILE A 194 0.61 -14.95 7.63
CA ILE A 194 1.56 -14.31 6.69
C ILE A 194 3.00 -14.73 6.98
N ALA A 195 3.88 -14.59 6.00
CA ALA A 195 5.32 -14.48 6.26
C ALA A 195 5.74 -13.01 6.12
N THR A 196 6.64 -12.57 7.00
CA THR A 196 7.28 -11.27 6.88
C THR A 196 8.38 -11.32 5.81
N ARG A 197 8.79 -10.15 5.32
CA ARG A 197 9.77 -10.05 4.24
C ARG A 197 11.15 -10.48 4.70
N ASP A 198 11.83 -11.23 3.84
CA ASP A 198 13.27 -11.47 3.94
C ASP A 198 14.04 -10.14 3.89
N VAL A 199 15.14 -10.07 4.63
CA VAL A 199 16.01 -8.90 4.73
C VAL A 199 17.44 -9.24 4.33
N GLY A 200 18.20 -8.23 3.90
CA GLY A 200 19.59 -8.42 3.52
C GLY A 200 19.73 -9.01 2.11
N ILE A 201 18.98 -8.46 1.15
CA ILE A 201 19.07 -8.84 -0.28
C ILE A 201 19.68 -7.66 -1.06
N ASN A 202 20.60 -7.94 -1.98
CA ASN A 202 21.19 -6.96 -2.90
C ASN A 202 20.20 -6.56 -4.01
N LYS A 203 20.41 -5.42 -4.67
CA LYS A 203 19.57 -4.94 -5.79
C LYS A 203 19.38 -5.96 -6.91
N ASP A 204 20.38 -6.78 -7.20
CA ASP A 204 20.37 -7.83 -8.23
C ASP A 204 19.58 -9.09 -7.81
N GLY A 205 19.11 -9.15 -6.55
CA GLY A 205 18.38 -10.29 -5.97
C GLY A 205 19.27 -11.31 -5.25
N THR A 206 20.59 -11.12 -5.18
CA THR A 206 21.48 -12.02 -4.43
C THR A 206 21.41 -11.77 -2.92
N PRO A 207 21.54 -12.81 -2.07
CA PRO A 207 21.59 -12.64 -0.62
C PRO A 207 22.92 -11.97 -0.19
N LYS A 208 22.86 -11.11 0.82
CA LYS A 208 24.02 -10.53 1.51
C LYS A 208 24.54 -11.49 2.58
N GLU A 209 25.71 -11.20 3.14
CA GLU A 209 26.21 -11.88 4.35
C GLU A 209 25.27 -11.68 5.56
N THR A 210 24.53 -10.56 5.59
CA THR A 210 23.50 -10.25 6.59
C THR A 210 22.11 -10.71 6.19
N PHE A 211 21.98 -11.69 5.28
CA PHE A 211 20.68 -12.21 4.86
C PHE A 211 19.97 -12.91 6.03
N ALA A 212 18.69 -12.60 6.23
CA ALA A 212 17.83 -13.33 7.13
C ALA A 212 16.46 -13.57 6.51
N ARG A 213 15.94 -14.79 6.71
CA ARG A 213 14.57 -15.16 6.35
C ARG A 213 13.59 -14.40 7.24
N GLY A 214 12.54 -13.85 6.64
CA GLY A 214 11.40 -13.35 7.39
C GLY A 214 10.66 -14.46 8.15
N MET A 215 9.92 -14.08 9.17
CA MET A 215 9.25 -14.96 10.11
C MET A 215 7.83 -15.30 9.65
N GLU A 216 7.38 -16.53 9.88
CA GLU A 216 5.97 -16.90 9.73
C GLU A 216 5.16 -16.48 10.96
N LEU A 217 4.12 -15.69 10.74
CA LEU A 217 3.12 -15.37 11.75
C LEU A 217 1.83 -16.09 11.36
N ARG A 218 1.51 -17.13 12.13
CA ARG A 218 0.40 -18.04 11.88
C ARG A 218 -0.74 -17.71 12.83
N ALA A 219 -1.98 -17.80 12.35
CA ALA A 219 -3.15 -17.56 13.17
C ALA A 219 -4.35 -18.44 12.81
N ARG A 220 -5.25 -18.60 13.80
CA ARG A 220 -6.57 -19.19 13.58
C ARG A 220 -7.44 -18.28 12.71
N VAL A 221 -7.36 -16.96 12.92
CA VAL A 221 -7.99 -15.91 12.10
C VAL A 221 -6.98 -14.81 11.76
N THR A 222 -6.91 -14.39 10.49
CA THR A 222 -6.10 -13.23 10.04
C THR A 222 -7.00 -12.10 9.52
N LEU A 223 -6.84 -10.89 10.05
CA LEU A 223 -7.55 -9.68 9.63
C LEU A 223 -6.62 -8.78 8.80
N PHE A 224 -7.01 -8.48 7.57
CA PHE A 224 -6.22 -7.66 6.63
C PHE A 224 -6.70 -6.21 6.66
N GLY A 225 -5.88 -5.35 7.27
CA GLY A 225 -6.15 -3.93 7.52
C GLY A 225 -5.06 -2.98 6.97
N GLU A 226 -4.34 -3.41 5.93
CA GLU A 226 -3.21 -2.70 5.27
C GLU A 226 -3.53 -1.29 4.73
N GLY A 227 -4.78 -0.85 4.81
CA GLY A 227 -5.28 0.37 4.21
C GLY A 227 -5.58 0.21 2.72
N CYS A 228 -5.60 1.34 1.99
CA CYS A 228 -5.94 1.35 0.57
C CYS A 228 -4.93 0.50 -0.24
N ARG A 229 -5.45 -0.40 -1.09
CA ARG A 229 -4.66 -1.21 -2.04
C ARG A 229 -3.51 -1.98 -1.35
N GLY A 230 -3.82 -2.70 -0.27
CA GLY A 230 -2.91 -3.61 0.42
C GLY A 230 -2.40 -4.74 -0.48
N SER A 231 -1.13 -5.13 -0.36
CA SER A 231 -0.53 -6.15 -1.22
C SER A 231 -1.07 -7.54 -0.92
N CYS A 232 -1.14 -7.92 0.37
CA CYS A 232 -1.69 -9.21 0.77
C CYS A 232 -3.22 -9.23 0.59
N SER A 233 -3.87 -8.08 0.82
CA SER A 233 -5.30 -7.87 0.58
C SER A 233 -5.67 -8.12 -0.89
N GLU A 234 -4.90 -7.60 -1.85
CA GLU A 234 -5.13 -7.86 -3.28
C GLU A 234 -4.86 -9.33 -3.65
N GLU A 235 -3.85 -9.98 -3.07
CA GLU A 235 -3.59 -11.41 -3.27
C GLU A 235 -4.78 -12.28 -2.83
N VAL A 236 -5.28 -12.05 -1.62
CA VAL A 236 -6.44 -12.73 -1.04
C VAL A 236 -7.72 -12.44 -1.82
N MET A 237 -7.94 -11.18 -2.24
CA MET A 237 -9.06 -10.82 -3.12
C MET A 237 -9.01 -11.55 -4.46
N GLY A 238 -7.83 -11.72 -5.04
CA GLY A 238 -7.62 -12.52 -6.25
C GLY A 238 -7.92 -13.99 -6.03
N LYS A 239 -7.27 -14.61 -5.03
CA LYS A 239 -7.39 -16.06 -4.74
C LYS A 239 -8.83 -16.50 -4.49
N PHE A 240 -9.57 -15.75 -3.68
CA PHE A 240 -10.95 -16.10 -3.32
C PHE A 240 -12.00 -15.41 -4.22
N ASN A 241 -11.60 -14.79 -5.32
CA ASN A 241 -12.47 -14.07 -6.27
C ASN A 241 -13.41 -13.06 -5.59
N LEU A 242 -12.94 -12.37 -4.54
CA LEU A 242 -13.77 -11.50 -3.68
C LEU A 242 -14.37 -10.29 -4.43
N ARG A 243 -13.94 -10.06 -5.68
CA ARG A 243 -14.42 -9.01 -6.57
C ARG A 243 -15.36 -9.47 -7.70
N GLN A 244 -15.73 -10.76 -7.77
CA GLN A 244 -16.46 -11.33 -8.92
C GLN A 244 -17.80 -10.65 -9.28
N HIS A 245 -18.44 -9.98 -8.31
CA HIS A 245 -19.73 -9.30 -8.48
C HIS A 245 -19.73 -7.84 -8.01
N VAL A 246 -18.56 -7.21 -7.89
CA VAL A 246 -18.44 -5.81 -7.46
C VAL A 246 -17.57 -5.00 -8.42
N GLN A 247 -17.81 -3.70 -8.44
CA GLN A 247 -17.09 -2.76 -9.30
C GLN A 247 -15.64 -2.57 -8.85
N PRO A 248 -14.70 -2.20 -9.75
CA PRO A 248 -13.33 -1.91 -9.36
C PRO A 248 -13.27 -0.72 -8.39
N GLN A 249 -12.42 -0.84 -7.36
CA GLN A 249 -12.15 0.23 -6.40
C GLN A 249 -11.42 1.40 -7.09
N THR A 250 -11.86 2.62 -6.81
CA THR A 250 -11.29 3.88 -7.33
C THR A 250 -11.12 4.87 -6.14
N LEU A 251 -10.81 6.16 -6.34
CA LEU A 251 -10.35 7.09 -5.24
C LEU A 251 -11.48 8.02 -4.64
N VAL A 252 -11.29 9.29 -4.19
CA VAL A 252 -12.35 10.19 -3.55
C VAL A 252 -12.09 11.74 -3.66
N GLN A 253 -13.09 12.64 -3.78
CA GLN A 253 -13.03 14.15 -3.95
C GLN A 253 -13.57 14.99 -2.75
N HIS A 254 -13.02 16.19 -2.47
CA HIS A 254 -13.70 17.39 -1.87
C HIS A 254 -13.28 18.70 -2.58
N THR A 255 -14.01 19.82 -2.44
CA THR A 255 -14.07 21.03 -3.33
C THR A 255 -14.40 20.74 -4.80
N LEU A 256 -14.93 21.75 -5.50
CA LEU A 256 -15.36 21.71 -6.91
C LEU A 256 -14.78 22.91 -7.66
N GLY A 257 -14.39 22.70 -8.92
CA GLY A 257 -13.85 23.74 -9.78
C GLY A 257 -12.32 23.76 -9.87
N TRP A 258 -11.75 24.96 -9.93
CA TRP A 258 -10.36 25.20 -10.29
C TRP A 258 -9.39 24.68 -9.20
N PRO A 259 -8.25 24.05 -9.53
CA PRO A 259 -7.67 23.88 -10.88
C PRO A 259 -8.08 22.58 -11.61
N LEU A 260 -8.86 21.70 -10.99
CA LEU A 260 -9.18 20.38 -11.58
C LEU A 260 -10.31 20.42 -12.60
N GLN A 261 -11.22 21.38 -12.47
CA GLN A 261 -12.32 21.63 -13.40
C GLN A 261 -12.32 23.11 -13.80
N SER A 262 -12.28 23.37 -15.11
CA SER A 262 -12.49 24.68 -15.72
C SER A 262 -13.97 24.97 -15.97
N SER A 263 -14.80 23.92 -16.03
CA SER A 263 -16.24 23.97 -16.28
C SER A 263 -16.97 22.88 -15.50
N LEU A 264 -18.26 23.09 -15.21
CA LEU A 264 -19.15 22.07 -14.61
C LEU A 264 -19.34 20.83 -15.51
N LEU A 265 -18.92 20.89 -16.78
CA LEU A 265 -18.94 19.77 -17.72
C LEU A 265 -17.65 18.92 -17.71
N ASP A 266 -16.61 19.34 -16.98
CA ASP A 266 -15.32 18.64 -16.94
C ASP A 266 -15.41 17.35 -16.12
N LYS A 267 -15.03 16.24 -16.76
CA LYS A 267 -15.10 14.88 -16.19
C LYS A 267 -13.92 14.53 -15.26
N THR A 268 -13.05 15.50 -14.97
CA THR A 268 -11.97 15.37 -14.00
C THR A 268 -12.55 15.54 -12.61
N PHE A 269 -12.53 14.48 -11.81
CA PHE A 269 -13.18 14.45 -10.51
C PHE A 269 -12.14 14.58 -9.39
N GLY A 270 -12.30 15.57 -8.53
CA GLY A 270 -11.41 15.86 -7.41
C GLY A 270 -11.49 17.31 -6.91
N GLY A 271 -10.68 17.61 -5.90
CA GLY A 271 -10.42 18.96 -5.38
C GLY A 271 -9.57 18.90 -4.11
N SER A 272 -9.69 19.91 -3.26
CA SER A 272 -8.83 20.18 -2.11
C SER A 272 -9.51 20.00 -0.74
N PHE A 273 -8.69 19.95 0.31
CA PHE A 273 -9.10 20.19 1.69
C PHE A 273 -8.12 21.14 2.38
N LEU A 274 -8.59 21.93 3.35
CA LEU A 274 -7.79 22.82 4.19
C LEU A 274 -8.39 22.86 5.59
N TYR A 275 -7.62 22.47 6.60
CA TYR A 275 -8.05 22.42 8.00
C TYR A 275 -7.05 23.17 8.88
N HIS A 276 -7.55 24.09 9.71
CA HIS A 276 -6.75 24.77 10.73
C HIS A 276 -6.65 23.87 11.97
N MET A 277 -5.47 23.79 12.56
CA MET A 277 -5.20 23.10 13.83
C MET A 277 -4.78 24.13 14.88
N ASP A 278 -4.65 23.68 16.13
CA ASP A 278 -3.97 24.46 17.17
C ASP A 278 -2.48 24.66 16.81
N ASP A 279 -1.78 25.53 17.57
CA ASP A 279 -0.36 25.89 17.39
C ASP A 279 -0.02 26.57 16.03
N ASP A 280 -0.94 27.38 15.48
CA ASP A 280 -0.80 28.09 14.19
C ASP A 280 -0.53 27.16 12.97
N LEU A 281 -0.93 25.89 13.06
CA LEU A 281 -0.72 24.89 12.01
C LEU A 281 -1.92 24.76 11.06
N VAL A 282 -1.63 24.45 9.78
CA VAL A 282 -2.64 24.17 8.74
C VAL A 282 -2.32 22.85 8.05
N GLN A 283 -3.33 22.02 7.86
CA GLN A 283 -3.25 20.81 7.04
C GLN A 283 -4.03 21.00 5.73
N ILE A 284 -3.34 20.90 4.59
CA ILE A 284 -3.89 21.13 3.24
C ILE A 284 -3.54 19.96 2.32
N GLY A 285 -4.38 19.65 1.34
CA GLY A 285 -4.11 18.61 0.35
C GLY A 285 -5.12 18.55 -0.81
N LEU A 286 -4.90 17.62 -1.75
CA LEU A 286 -5.70 17.42 -2.97
C LEU A 286 -6.06 15.92 -3.15
N VAL A 287 -7.26 15.63 -3.68
CA VAL A 287 -7.93 14.32 -3.66
C VAL A 287 -8.91 14.17 -4.85
N GLY A 288 -9.12 12.97 -5.43
CA GLY A 288 -10.25 12.71 -6.38
C GLY A 288 -10.53 11.22 -6.67
N GLY A 289 -11.78 10.75 -6.90
CA GLY A 289 -12.19 9.41 -7.44
C GLY A 289 -13.52 8.79 -6.91
N TYR A 290 -13.84 7.51 -7.17
CA TYR A 290 -15.10 6.82 -6.72
C TYR A 290 -14.91 5.51 -5.90
N HIS A 291 -15.94 5.00 -5.22
CA HIS A 291 -15.80 3.98 -4.16
C HIS A 291 -16.41 2.59 -4.48
N ALA A 292 -15.86 1.48 -3.94
CA ALA A 292 -16.42 0.12 -4.04
C ALA A 292 -16.02 -0.80 -2.86
N ILE A 293 -16.92 -1.71 -2.45
CA ILE A 293 -16.76 -2.68 -1.34
C ILE A 293 -16.75 -4.12 -1.92
N PRO A 294 -15.74 -4.98 -1.63
CA PRO A 294 -15.70 -6.38 -2.07
C PRO A 294 -16.40 -7.33 -1.07
N LYS A 295 -16.46 -8.63 -1.39
CA LYS A 295 -16.78 -9.65 -0.38
C LYS A 295 -15.70 -9.61 0.73
N LEU A 296 -16.15 -9.51 1.98
CA LEU A 296 -15.29 -9.17 3.11
C LEU A 296 -14.62 -10.38 3.77
N THR A 297 -15.23 -11.55 3.71
CA THR A 297 -14.82 -12.76 4.46
C THR A 297 -14.44 -13.92 3.55
N PHE A 298 -13.49 -14.73 4.03
CA PHE A 298 -12.93 -15.90 3.37
C PHE A 298 -12.45 -16.91 4.42
N PRO A 299 -12.23 -18.19 4.08
CA PRO A 299 -11.73 -19.17 5.03
C PRO A 299 -10.41 -18.71 5.67
N GLY A 300 -10.39 -18.59 7.00
CA GLY A 300 -9.23 -18.13 7.77
C GLY A 300 -9.09 -16.61 7.95
N GLY A 301 -9.98 -15.76 7.44
CA GLY A 301 -9.83 -14.31 7.65
C GLY A 301 -10.91 -13.37 7.08
N ALA A 302 -10.64 -12.07 7.23
CA ALA A 302 -11.48 -11.00 6.70
C ALA A 302 -10.68 -9.74 6.31
N LEU A 303 -11.27 -8.91 5.45
CA LEU A 303 -10.80 -7.57 5.08
C LEU A 303 -11.47 -6.52 5.97
N ILE A 304 -10.70 -5.54 6.47
CA ILE A 304 -11.21 -4.44 7.31
C ILE A 304 -10.71 -3.07 6.81
N GLY A 305 -11.32 -1.99 7.33
CA GLY A 305 -10.87 -0.62 7.06
C GLY A 305 -10.91 -0.21 5.59
N CYS A 306 -9.91 0.55 5.16
CA CYS A 306 -9.79 0.99 3.76
C CYS A 306 -9.38 -0.14 2.79
N SER A 307 -8.90 -1.29 3.29
CA SER A 307 -8.66 -2.49 2.48
C SER A 307 -9.96 -3.12 2.00
N ALA A 308 -11.01 -3.05 2.83
CA ALA A 308 -12.39 -3.38 2.49
C ALA A 308 -13.16 -2.24 1.78
N GLY A 309 -12.57 -1.04 1.67
CA GLY A 309 -13.26 0.13 1.11
C GLY A 309 -14.42 0.61 1.99
N PHE A 310 -14.16 1.02 3.23
CA PHE A 310 -15.17 1.66 4.09
C PHE A 310 -15.07 3.19 4.18
N LEU A 311 -14.56 3.87 3.15
CA LEU A 311 -14.44 5.33 3.11
C LEU A 311 -15.78 5.98 2.70
N ASN A 312 -16.37 6.80 3.56
CA ASN A 312 -17.46 7.67 3.12
C ASN A 312 -16.87 8.78 2.25
N SER A 313 -16.97 8.61 0.94
CA SER A 313 -16.39 9.52 -0.07
C SER A 313 -16.99 10.91 0.01
N ILE A 314 -18.31 11.02 0.13
CA ILE A 314 -19.05 12.29 0.22
C ILE A 314 -18.60 13.10 1.44
N LYS A 315 -18.25 12.46 2.56
CA LYS A 315 -17.76 13.14 3.77
C LYS A 315 -16.22 13.24 3.87
N ILE A 316 -15.45 12.55 3.03
CA ILE A 316 -14.01 12.27 3.21
C ILE A 316 -13.66 11.58 4.54
N LYS A 317 -14.64 10.95 5.19
CA LYS A 317 -14.46 10.27 6.47
C LYS A 317 -14.31 8.77 6.27
N GLY A 318 -13.11 8.26 6.51
CA GLY A 318 -12.82 6.81 6.51
C GLY A 318 -12.38 6.26 7.86
N SER A 319 -11.92 7.10 8.79
CA SER A 319 -11.35 6.69 10.08
C SER A 319 -12.39 6.03 10.99
N HIS A 320 -13.50 6.71 11.29
CA HIS A 320 -14.60 6.20 12.10
C HIS A 320 -15.20 4.85 11.61
N THR A 321 -15.48 4.74 10.31
CA THR A 321 -15.99 3.52 9.66
C THR A 321 -14.94 2.40 9.62
N ALA A 322 -13.66 2.74 9.43
CA ALA A 322 -12.57 1.78 9.53
C ALA A 322 -12.46 1.18 10.94
N MET A 323 -12.48 2.02 11.98
CA MET A 323 -12.51 1.57 13.38
C MET A 323 -13.71 0.64 13.64
N LYS A 324 -14.93 1.06 13.28
CA LYS A 324 -16.14 0.24 13.48
C LYS A 324 -16.09 -1.09 12.71
N SER A 325 -15.53 -1.12 11.50
CA SER A 325 -15.34 -2.38 10.76
C SER A 325 -14.37 -3.33 11.47
N GLY A 326 -13.33 -2.78 12.12
CA GLY A 326 -12.42 -3.55 12.96
C GLY A 326 -13.13 -4.14 14.18
N MET A 327 -13.93 -3.35 14.89
CA MET A 327 -14.70 -3.80 16.06
C MET A 327 -15.68 -4.94 15.71
N LEU A 328 -16.42 -4.81 14.61
CA LEU A 328 -17.36 -5.85 14.17
C LEU A 328 -16.63 -7.13 13.70
N ALA A 329 -15.48 -6.99 13.04
CA ALA A 329 -14.65 -8.13 12.67
C ALA A 329 -14.02 -8.81 13.89
N ALA A 330 -13.65 -8.05 14.91
CA ALA A 330 -13.18 -8.54 16.20
C ALA A 330 -14.27 -9.33 16.93
N GLU A 331 -15.50 -8.82 17.01
CA GLU A 331 -16.63 -9.51 17.61
C GLU A 331 -16.95 -10.84 16.89
N ALA A 332 -16.94 -10.84 15.55
CA ALA A 332 -17.13 -12.04 14.74
C ALA A 332 -15.98 -13.05 14.88
N ALA A 333 -14.72 -12.59 14.87
CA ALA A 333 -13.54 -13.44 15.06
C ALA A 333 -13.52 -14.05 16.46
N TYR A 334 -13.75 -13.24 17.49
CA TYR A 334 -13.84 -13.69 18.88
C TYR A 334 -14.92 -14.77 19.04
N ALA A 335 -16.12 -14.54 18.49
CA ALA A 335 -17.21 -15.51 18.52
C ALA A 335 -16.79 -16.83 17.85
N ALA A 336 -16.23 -16.78 16.64
CA ALA A 336 -15.76 -17.97 15.91
C ALA A 336 -14.59 -18.70 16.58
N LEU A 337 -13.81 -18.03 17.44
CA LEU A 337 -12.68 -18.62 18.17
C LEU A 337 -13.09 -19.25 19.51
N THR A 338 -14.16 -18.77 20.13
CA THR A 338 -14.61 -19.12 21.49
C THR A 338 -15.92 -19.90 21.54
N SER A 339 -16.70 -19.96 20.45
CA SER A 339 -17.91 -20.78 20.40
C SER A 339 -17.58 -22.26 20.20
N THR A 340 -18.28 -23.13 20.93
CA THR A 340 -18.28 -24.58 20.71
C THR A 340 -19.33 -25.04 19.70
N GLY A 341 -19.94 -24.08 18.97
CA GLY A 341 -21.01 -24.31 18.00
C GLY A 341 -21.08 -23.22 16.93
N LEU A 342 -21.69 -23.56 15.79
CA LEU A 342 -21.91 -22.65 14.67
C LEU A 342 -23.12 -21.74 14.95
N GLU A 343 -22.87 -20.52 15.41
CA GLU A 343 -23.84 -19.43 15.35
C GLU A 343 -23.32 -18.30 14.46
N ALA A 344 -24.09 -17.95 13.43
CA ALA A 344 -23.75 -16.92 12.47
C ALA A 344 -24.59 -15.66 12.72
N VAL A 345 -23.93 -14.52 12.92
CA VAL A 345 -24.59 -13.23 13.13
C VAL A 345 -24.95 -12.58 11.79
N ALA A 346 -26.18 -12.06 11.69
CA ALA A 346 -26.70 -11.29 10.55
C ALA A 346 -27.45 -10.04 11.03
N VAL A 347 -28.06 -9.25 10.11
CA VAL A 347 -28.83 -7.98 10.32
C VAL A 347 -27.91 -6.73 10.38
N ALA A 348 -28.19 -5.54 9.82
CA ALA A 348 -29.32 -4.91 9.09
C ALA A 348 -28.75 -3.94 7.99
N PHE A 349 -29.50 -3.28 7.07
CA PHE A 349 -30.63 -2.37 7.28
C PHE A 349 -31.54 -2.20 6.06
N ILE A 350 -32.80 -1.84 6.33
CA ILE A 350 -33.81 -1.44 5.35
C ILE A 350 -33.74 0.09 5.16
N LEU A 351 -33.30 0.49 3.97
CA LEU A 351 -33.71 1.70 3.24
C LEU A 351 -33.50 3.07 3.92
N ASN A 352 -32.29 3.63 3.78
CA ASN A 352 -32.01 5.07 3.94
C ASN A 352 -30.95 5.56 2.94
N GLY A 353 -31.23 5.28 1.66
CA GLY A 353 -30.38 5.42 0.47
C GLY A 353 -31.17 4.79 -0.68
N LEU A 354 -32.32 5.40 -0.96
CA LEU A 354 -33.50 4.75 -1.54
C LEU A 354 -33.69 5.06 -3.04
N GLU A 355 -32.64 5.53 -3.69
CA GLU A 355 -32.56 5.62 -5.13
C GLU A 355 -32.73 4.19 -5.73
N PRO A 356 -33.72 3.93 -6.60
CA PRO A 356 -33.89 2.62 -7.25
C PRO A 356 -32.84 2.35 -8.35
N TRP A 357 -31.65 2.96 -8.24
CA TRP A 357 -30.50 2.81 -9.10
C TRP A 357 -29.21 2.92 -8.28
N THR A 358 -28.24 2.05 -8.54
CA THR A 358 -26.86 2.24 -8.11
C THR A 358 -26.07 2.69 -9.33
N LEU A 359 -25.55 3.93 -9.32
CA LEU A 359 -24.66 4.40 -10.39
C LEU A 359 -23.40 3.53 -10.44
N GLY A 360 -23.06 3.03 -11.63
CA GLY A 360 -22.00 2.07 -11.82
C GLY A 360 -20.79 2.59 -12.58
N ASN A 361 -19.62 2.07 -12.22
CA ASN A 361 -18.37 2.21 -12.95
C ASN A 361 -17.99 0.87 -13.59
N ASP A 362 -17.86 0.84 -14.92
CA ASP A 362 -17.57 -0.37 -15.71
C ASP A 362 -16.06 -0.66 -15.85
N LYS A 363 -15.20 0.30 -15.52
CA LYS A 363 -13.76 0.27 -15.84
C LYS A 363 -12.87 0.66 -14.66
N PRO A 364 -11.69 0.01 -14.49
CA PRO A 364 -10.69 0.44 -13.52
C PRO A 364 -10.12 1.83 -13.90
N ASP A 365 -9.55 2.56 -12.92
CA ASP A 365 -9.03 3.91 -13.16
C ASP A 365 -7.87 3.96 -14.16
N SER A 366 -7.09 2.88 -14.25
CA SER A 366 -6.09 2.63 -15.30
C SER A 366 -6.67 2.79 -16.71
N ALA A 367 -7.80 2.13 -16.98
CA ALA A 367 -8.50 2.12 -18.27
C ALA A 367 -9.26 3.42 -18.59
N LYS A 368 -9.32 4.39 -17.67
CA LYS A 368 -9.89 5.73 -17.91
C LYS A 368 -8.86 6.72 -18.48
N THR A 369 -7.58 6.36 -18.51
CA THR A 369 -6.53 7.16 -19.17
C THR A 369 -6.69 7.10 -20.68
N LYS A 370 -6.54 8.23 -21.38
CA LYS A 370 -6.74 8.35 -22.83
C LYS A 370 -5.46 8.80 -23.55
N PRO A 371 -5.29 8.49 -24.84
CA PRO A 371 -4.08 8.84 -25.62
C PRO A 371 -3.71 10.32 -25.52
N ALA A 372 -2.44 10.62 -25.33
CA ALA A 372 -1.96 11.99 -25.10
C ALA A 372 -2.23 12.92 -26.30
N LYS A 373 -2.22 12.38 -27.53
CA LYS A 373 -2.54 13.10 -28.77
C LYS A 373 -3.95 13.71 -28.81
N ASP A 374 -4.88 13.21 -27.99
CA ASP A 374 -6.27 13.66 -27.95
C ASP A 374 -6.44 14.90 -27.03
N PHE A 375 -5.34 15.39 -26.42
CA PHE A 375 -5.34 16.45 -25.41
C PHE A 375 -4.24 17.49 -25.67
N MET A 376 -4.50 18.73 -25.28
CA MET A 376 -3.44 19.74 -25.15
C MET A 376 -2.69 19.54 -23.82
N PRO A 377 -1.35 19.69 -23.79
CA PRO A 377 -0.59 19.71 -22.53
C PRO A 377 -1.11 20.81 -21.59
N ILE A 378 -1.25 20.48 -20.31
CA ILE A 378 -1.56 21.45 -19.26
C ILE A 378 -0.27 22.21 -18.92
N ASP A 379 -0.28 23.53 -19.10
CA ASP A 379 0.80 24.41 -18.69
C ASP A 379 0.66 24.73 -17.19
N TYR A 380 1.50 24.08 -16.37
CA TYR A 380 1.53 24.31 -14.93
C TYR A 380 2.50 25.46 -14.61
N PRO A 381 2.11 26.45 -13.79
CA PRO A 381 3.03 27.48 -13.31
C PRO A 381 4.28 26.86 -12.66
N LYS A 382 5.44 27.47 -12.90
CA LYS A 382 6.68 27.09 -12.22
C LYS A 382 6.54 27.34 -10.71
N PRO A 383 7.14 26.49 -9.86
CA PRO A 383 7.12 26.70 -8.43
C PRO A 383 7.80 28.02 -8.05
N ASP A 384 7.17 28.78 -7.16
CA ASP A 384 7.64 30.07 -6.64
C ASP A 384 8.59 29.94 -5.43
N GLY A 385 8.68 28.75 -4.83
CA GLY A 385 9.49 28.49 -3.64
C GLY A 385 8.88 29.04 -2.34
N VAL A 386 7.64 29.54 -2.37
CA VAL A 386 6.96 30.17 -1.22
C VAL A 386 5.64 29.46 -0.92
N LEU A 387 4.76 29.36 -1.92
CA LEU A 387 3.48 28.63 -1.84
C LEU A 387 3.52 27.30 -2.59
N THR A 388 4.39 27.22 -3.59
CA THR A 388 4.52 26.11 -4.54
C THR A 388 5.97 25.68 -4.63
N PHE A 389 6.20 24.37 -4.55
CA PHE A 389 7.53 23.78 -4.44
C PHE A 389 7.71 22.67 -5.47
N ASP A 390 8.94 22.42 -5.89
CA ASP A 390 9.25 21.28 -6.76
C ASP A 390 9.05 19.94 -6.03
N LEU A 391 9.02 18.87 -6.82
CA LEU A 391 8.71 17.53 -6.33
C LEU A 391 9.80 16.93 -5.43
N LEU A 392 11.08 17.32 -5.62
CA LEU A 392 12.20 16.82 -4.81
C LEU A 392 12.25 17.53 -3.45
N SER A 393 11.99 18.83 -3.39
CA SER A 393 11.82 19.55 -2.12
C SER A 393 10.68 18.97 -1.28
N ASN A 394 9.55 18.62 -1.91
CA ASN A 394 8.44 17.97 -1.21
C ASN A 394 8.75 16.52 -0.81
N LEU A 395 9.51 15.78 -1.63
CA LEU A 395 9.98 14.44 -1.28
C LEU A 395 10.89 14.47 -0.05
N GLN A 396 11.85 15.40 0.03
CA GLN A 396 12.72 15.56 1.20
C GLN A 396 11.93 15.82 2.50
N ARG A 397 10.87 16.64 2.43
CA ARG A 397 9.97 16.90 3.57
C ARG A 397 9.22 15.67 4.08
N SER A 398 9.13 14.59 3.30
CA SER A 398 8.47 13.34 3.72
C SER A 398 9.37 12.40 4.54
N GLY A 399 10.68 12.70 4.65
CA GLY A 399 11.66 11.83 5.33
C GLY A 399 11.86 10.45 4.71
N THR A 400 11.16 10.11 3.62
CA THR A 400 11.14 8.75 3.06
C THR A 400 12.52 8.32 2.58
N ASN A 401 12.88 7.08 2.92
CA ASN A 401 14.14 6.46 2.55
C ASN A 401 13.98 4.93 2.59
N HIS A 402 14.89 4.22 1.93
CA HIS A 402 14.89 2.76 1.86
C HIS A 402 16.34 2.25 1.92
N ALA A 403 16.53 1.10 2.58
CA ALA A 403 17.80 0.37 2.50
C ALA A 403 18.11 -0.08 1.05
N ASP A 404 19.39 -0.30 0.75
CA ASP A 404 19.84 -0.77 -0.56
C ASP A 404 19.37 -2.20 -0.85
N GLN A 405 18.29 -2.35 -1.62
CA GLN A 405 17.53 -3.59 -1.77
C GLN A 405 16.90 -3.71 -3.18
N PRO A 406 16.40 -4.89 -3.59
CA PRO A 406 15.63 -5.03 -4.83
C PRO A 406 14.42 -4.11 -4.86
N SER A 407 14.14 -3.51 -6.02
CA SER A 407 12.93 -2.71 -6.22
C SER A 407 11.67 -3.50 -5.78
N HIS A 408 10.91 -2.87 -4.88
CA HIS A 408 9.58 -3.30 -4.47
C HIS A 408 8.49 -2.90 -5.50
N LEU A 409 8.89 -2.22 -6.57
CA LEU A 409 8.07 -1.81 -7.70
C LEU A 409 8.54 -2.62 -8.92
N ARG A 410 7.79 -3.66 -9.28
CA ARG A 410 8.19 -4.62 -10.31
C ARG A 410 7.21 -4.59 -11.46
N ILE A 411 7.69 -4.67 -12.69
CA ILE A 411 6.80 -4.87 -13.84
C ILE A 411 6.23 -6.29 -13.76
N LYS A 412 4.92 -6.44 -14.00
CA LYS A 412 4.24 -7.74 -14.03
C LYS A 412 4.77 -8.56 -15.20
N ALA A 413 4.93 -9.87 -14.99
CA ALA A 413 5.37 -10.80 -16.02
C ALA A 413 4.48 -10.70 -17.28
N GLY A 414 5.09 -10.63 -18.46
CA GLY A 414 4.39 -10.44 -19.74
C GLY A 414 3.97 -8.99 -20.04
N LYS A 415 4.36 -8.02 -19.21
CA LYS A 415 4.10 -6.57 -19.42
C LYS A 415 5.39 -5.73 -19.50
N GLU A 416 6.54 -6.38 -19.67
CA GLU A 416 7.87 -5.75 -19.71
C GLU A 416 8.00 -4.70 -20.82
N GLY A 417 7.32 -4.91 -21.95
CA GLY A 417 7.29 -3.96 -23.06
C GLY A 417 6.36 -2.76 -22.87
N VAL A 418 5.35 -2.83 -21.99
CA VAL A 418 4.28 -1.82 -21.88
C VAL A 418 4.79 -0.38 -21.65
N PRO A 419 5.84 -0.13 -20.84
CA PRO A 419 6.43 1.21 -20.73
C PRO A 419 6.86 1.81 -22.07
N SER A 420 7.56 1.02 -22.90
CA SER A 420 8.18 1.46 -24.14
C SER A 420 7.29 1.31 -25.38
N THR A 421 6.26 0.46 -25.34
CA THR A 421 5.34 0.27 -26.48
C THR A 421 4.03 1.05 -26.35
N GLU A 422 3.61 1.39 -25.13
CA GLU A 422 2.30 1.97 -24.87
C GLU A 422 2.34 3.16 -23.90
N SER A 423 2.91 2.99 -22.70
CA SER A 423 2.86 4.01 -21.65
C SER A 423 3.49 5.34 -22.09
N PHE A 424 4.72 5.28 -22.63
CA PHE A 424 5.36 6.46 -23.19
C PHE A 424 4.79 6.88 -24.56
N PRO A 425 4.70 6.00 -25.59
CA PRO A 425 4.34 6.46 -26.94
C PRO A 425 2.87 6.86 -27.10
N VAL A 426 1.95 6.24 -26.36
CA VAL A 426 0.50 6.48 -26.48
C VAL A 426 0.01 7.46 -25.41
N PHE A 427 0.51 7.34 -24.18
CA PHE A 427 0.04 8.11 -23.02
C PHE A 427 1.03 9.18 -22.50
N ALA A 428 2.18 9.38 -23.15
CA ALA A 428 3.23 10.33 -22.76
C ALA A 428 3.83 10.09 -21.36
N GLY A 429 3.87 8.82 -20.91
CA GLY A 429 4.48 8.39 -19.66
C GLY A 429 3.82 9.00 -18.41
N PRO A 430 2.50 8.77 -18.19
CA PRO A 430 1.73 9.46 -17.16
C PRO A 430 2.25 9.23 -15.73
N GLU A 431 2.97 8.13 -15.49
CA GLU A 431 3.67 7.78 -14.25
C GLU A 431 4.71 8.79 -13.79
N GLN A 432 5.28 9.57 -14.71
CA GLN A 432 6.16 10.70 -14.36
C GLN A 432 5.41 11.86 -13.69
N ARG A 433 4.07 11.90 -13.81
CA ARG A 433 3.22 13.03 -13.40
C ARG A 433 2.28 12.69 -12.26
N PHE A 434 1.64 11.51 -12.27
CA PHE A 434 0.78 11.09 -11.15
C PHE A 434 1.56 10.57 -9.94
N CYS A 435 2.85 10.24 -10.09
CA CYS A 435 3.67 9.79 -8.98
C CYS A 435 4.06 10.98 -8.10
N PRO A 436 3.62 11.05 -6.83
CA PRO A 436 3.88 12.19 -5.94
C PRO A 436 5.31 12.23 -5.38
N ALA A 437 6.24 11.45 -5.95
CA ALA A 437 7.56 11.20 -5.36
C ALA A 437 8.68 10.97 -6.39
N LYS A 438 8.47 11.33 -7.67
CA LYS A 438 9.48 11.22 -8.75
C LYS A 438 10.16 9.85 -8.83
N VAL A 439 9.37 8.78 -8.65
CA VAL A 439 9.85 7.39 -8.70
C VAL A 439 10.10 6.91 -10.13
N TYR A 440 9.35 7.45 -11.09
CA TYR A 440 9.40 7.04 -12.50
C TYR A 440 9.92 8.18 -13.35
N GLU A 441 10.97 7.92 -14.12
CA GLU A 441 11.57 8.86 -15.06
C GLU A 441 11.87 8.14 -16.37
N TYR A 442 11.75 8.84 -17.51
CA TYR A 442 12.15 8.31 -18.80
C TYR A 442 13.43 9.02 -19.28
N THR A 443 14.47 8.23 -19.59
CA THR A 443 15.76 8.76 -20.07
C THR A 443 16.01 8.33 -21.51
N ASP A 444 16.69 9.19 -22.28
CA ASP A 444 17.15 8.89 -23.65
C ASP A 444 18.41 8.01 -23.68
N GLY A 445 18.99 7.72 -22.50
CA GLY A 445 20.22 6.95 -22.33
C GLY A 445 21.51 7.75 -22.47
N SER A 446 21.45 9.09 -22.53
CA SER A 446 22.58 9.96 -22.86
C SER A 446 23.19 10.76 -21.69
N GLU A 447 23.41 10.15 -20.52
CA GLU A 447 24.37 10.72 -19.55
C GLU A 447 25.14 9.67 -18.71
N ALA A 448 26.48 9.82 -18.71
CA ALA A 448 27.53 9.24 -17.85
C ALA A 448 27.61 7.71 -17.58
N GLY A 449 28.66 7.06 -18.11
CA GLY A 449 29.05 5.70 -17.73
C GLY A 449 30.31 5.15 -18.42
N THR A 450 31.47 5.82 -18.28
CA THR A 450 32.73 5.36 -18.89
C THR A 450 33.36 4.18 -18.14
N ALA A 451 33.86 3.19 -18.88
CA ALA A 451 34.37 1.92 -18.36
C ALA A 451 35.65 2.03 -17.51
N ILE A 452 35.85 1.05 -16.60
CA ILE A 452 37.15 0.78 -15.96
C ILE A 452 37.61 -0.64 -16.28
N LEU A 453 38.85 -0.73 -16.74
CA LEU A 453 39.65 -1.96 -16.86
C LEU A 453 40.29 -2.28 -15.51
N ILE A 454 40.19 -3.53 -15.06
CA ILE A 454 40.98 -4.00 -13.90
C ILE A 454 42.23 -4.73 -14.40
N HIS A 455 43.37 -4.04 -14.34
CA HIS A 455 44.63 -4.55 -13.78
C HIS A 455 45.48 -3.32 -13.37
N GLY A 456 45.46 -2.99 -12.06
CA GLY A 456 46.27 -1.90 -11.49
C GLY A 456 45.52 -0.60 -11.17
N MET A 457 44.91 -0.54 -9.98
CA MET A 457 44.64 0.67 -9.18
C MET A 457 43.97 1.90 -9.84
N GLN A 458 42.64 1.96 -9.85
CA GLN A 458 41.81 2.83 -8.97
C GLN A 458 40.30 2.65 -9.24
N GLN A 459 39.45 3.09 -8.31
CA GLN A 459 38.02 2.75 -8.23
C GLN A 459 37.13 3.49 -9.24
N THR A 460 36.08 2.80 -9.73
CA THR A 460 34.68 3.26 -9.88
C THR A 460 33.81 2.01 -10.02
N VAL A 461 32.62 1.98 -9.40
CA VAL A 461 31.63 0.90 -9.52
C VAL A 461 30.30 1.50 -9.97
N VAL A 462 29.68 0.94 -11.01
CA VAL A 462 28.30 1.26 -11.42
C VAL A 462 27.59 -0.02 -11.87
N ASP A 463 26.40 -0.29 -11.33
CA ASP A 463 25.46 -1.29 -11.84
C ASP A 463 24.40 -0.60 -12.70
N THR A 464 24.30 -1.00 -13.97
CA THR A 464 23.48 -0.36 -15.00
C THR A 464 22.60 -1.37 -15.75
N SER A 465 22.13 -2.41 -15.07
CA SER A 465 21.27 -3.44 -15.67
C SER A 465 19.81 -2.94 -15.83
N ARG A 466 19.33 -2.49 -17.00
CA ARG A 466 19.86 -2.61 -18.38
C ARG A 466 19.54 -1.36 -19.23
N CYS A 467 20.51 -0.89 -20.00
CA CYS A 467 20.41 0.27 -20.88
C CYS A 467 19.85 -0.07 -22.29
N VAL A 468 19.28 0.96 -22.94
CA VAL A 468 18.85 1.03 -24.36
C VAL A 468 17.66 0.13 -24.75
N GLY A 469 16.57 0.75 -25.20
CA GLY A 469 15.56 0.10 -26.02
C GLY A 469 15.91 0.27 -27.50
N ALA A 470 15.75 -0.78 -28.31
CA ALA A 470 15.84 -0.64 -29.75
C ALA A 470 14.79 0.39 -30.25
N ASN A 471 15.14 1.17 -31.28
CA ASN A 471 14.26 2.08 -32.03
C ASN A 471 14.03 3.50 -31.44
N GLY A 472 14.86 3.98 -30.50
CA GLY A 472 14.85 5.40 -30.11
C GLY A 472 13.71 5.83 -29.19
N VAL A 473 13.10 4.89 -28.47
CA VAL A 473 12.12 5.19 -27.41
C VAL A 473 12.85 5.32 -26.06
N PRO A 474 12.59 6.38 -25.26
CA PRO A 474 13.13 6.52 -23.91
C PRO A 474 12.87 5.32 -23.00
N GLN A 475 13.83 5.00 -22.13
CA GLN A 475 13.76 3.88 -21.19
C GLN A 475 13.26 4.32 -19.81
N LEU A 476 12.43 3.48 -19.17
CA LEU A 476 11.88 3.73 -17.85
C LEU A 476 12.90 3.40 -16.75
N VAL A 477 13.26 4.41 -15.96
CA VAL A 477 14.05 4.29 -14.73
C VAL A 477 13.11 4.29 -13.53
N ILE A 478 13.39 3.41 -12.55
CA ILE A 478 12.57 3.26 -11.32
C ILE A 478 13.43 3.58 -10.08
N ASN A 479 13.29 4.80 -9.57
CA ASN A 479 13.89 5.30 -8.33
C ASN A 479 13.09 4.82 -7.10
N ALA A 480 13.10 3.51 -6.85
CA ALA A 480 12.29 2.88 -5.81
C ALA A 480 12.56 3.43 -4.39
N GLN A 481 13.76 3.95 -4.14
CA GLN A 481 14.15 4.57 -2.86
C GLN A 481 13.33 5.82 -2.50
N ASN A 482 12.73 6.48 -3.49
CA ASN A 482 11.89 7.66 -3.30
C ASN A 482 10.44 7.30 -2.93
N CYS A 483 10.05 6.02 -2.89
CA CYS A 483 8.63 5.67 -2.79
C CYS A 483 7.98 6.20 -1.49
N VAL A 484 6.82 6.85 -1.61
CA VAL A 484 5.99 7.28 -0.46
C VAL A 484 4.80 6.34 -0.22
N HIS A 485 4.83 5.14 -0.80
CA HIS A 485 3.86 4.05 -0.55
C HIS A 485 2.38 4.35 -0.84
N CYS A 486 2.07 5.46 -1.52
CA CYS A 486 0.72 5.92 -1.89
C CYS A 486 -0.10 4.96 -2.79
N LYS A 487 0.50 3.86 -3.28
CA LYS A 487 -0.07 2.85 -4.18
C LYS A 487 -0.59 3.32 -5.55
N CYS A 488 -0.58 4.63 -5.84
CA CYS A 488 -1.12 5.22 -7.07
C CYS A 488 -0.65 4.52 -8.36
N CYS A 489 0.64 4.14 -8.45
CA CYS A 489 1.18 3.39 -9.60
C CYS A 489 0.51 2.03 -9.85
N SER A 490 0.13 1.30 -8.79
CA SER A 490 -0.59 0.02 -8.89
C SER A 490 -2.08 0.15 -9.24
N ILE A 491 -2.58 1.39 -9.36
CA ILE A 491 -3.99 1.71 -9.63
C ILE A 491 -4.12 2.41 -10.99
N LYS A 492 -3.24 3.37 -11.29
CA LYS A 492 -3.43 4.34 -12.37
C LYS A 492 -2.55 4.14 -13.62
N MET A 493 -1.51 3.30 -13.55
CA MET A 493 -0.69 3.00 -14.73
C MET A 493 -1.52 2.38 -15.87
N PRO A 494 -1.22 2.71 -17.14
CA PRO A 494 -1.73 1.97 -18.30
C PRO A 494 -1.56 0.45 -18.09
N GLN A 495 -2.58 -0.33 -18.44
CA GLN A 495 -2.66 -1.78 -18.17
C GLN A 495 -2.38 -2.26 -16.71
N GLU A 496 -2.23 -1.36 -15.72
CA GLU A 496 -1.73 -1.68 -14.37
C GLU A 496 -0.43 -2.53 -14.41
N TYR A 497 0.54 -2.16 -15.25
CA TYR A 497 1.72 -3.01 -15.49
C TYR A 497 2.68 -3.12 -14.29
N ILE A 498 2.64 -2.21 -13.30
CA ILE A 498 3.40 -2.37 -12.05
C ILE A 498 2.64 -3.23 -11.03
N ASN A 499 3.37 -4.16 -10.43
CA ASN A 499 3.05 -4.79 -9.16
C ASN A 499 3.77 -4.02 -8.02
N TRP A 500 3.00 -3.53 -7.05
CA TRP A 500 3.56 -2.97 -5.82
C TRP A 500 3.67 -4.08 -4.78
N THR A 501 4.87 -4.33 -4.29
CA THR A 501 5.12 -5.21 -3.13
C THR A 501 5.67 -4.38 -1.98
N VAL A 502 5.67 -4.95 -0.77
CA VAL A 502 6.34 -4.32 0.38
C VAL A 502 7.87 -4.27 0.16
N PRO A 503 8.56 -3.19 0.57
CA PRO A 503 10.00 -3.20 0.83
C PRO A 503 10.33 -3.89 2.15
N GLU A 504 11.64 -4.02 2.44
CA GLU A 504 12.14 -4.32 3.79
C GLU A 504 11.47 -3.36 4.80
N GLY A 505 11.14 -3.89 5.99
CA GLY A 505 10.40 -3.12 7.00
C GLY A 505 11.19 -1.92 7.50
N GLY A 506 10.47 -0.89 7.96
CA GLY A 506 11.03 0.41 8.32
C GLY A 506 11.33 1.33 7.12
N GLY A 507 11.36 0.81 5.88
CA GLY A 507 11.61 1.63 4.69
C GLY A 507 10.43 2.51 4.28
N GLY A 508 10.32 3.71 4.85
CA GLY A 508 9.58 4.90 4.36
C GLY A 508 8.03 4.86 4.32
N PRO A 509 7.32 5.98 4.56
CA PRO A 509 7.77 7.31 5.05
C PRO A 509 8.16 7.35 6.54
N ALA A 510 8.39 8.54 7.11
CA ALA A 510 8.74 8.76 8.52
C ALA A 510 7.83 9.80 9.22
#